data_AF-A0A450Z0K7-F1
#
_entry.id   AF-A0A450Z0K7-F1
#
_cell.length_a   1.000
_cell.length_b   1.000
_cell.length_c   1.000
_cell.angle_alpha   90.00
_cell.angle_beta   90.00
_cell.angle_gamma   90.00
#
_symmetry.space_group_name_H-M   'P 1'
#
loop_
_entity.id
_entity.type
_entity.pdbx_description
1 polymer ?
#
loop_
_entity_poly.entity_id
_entity_poly.type
_entity_poly.pdbx_seq_one_letter_code
_entity_poly.pdbx_strand_id
1 'polypeptide(L)'
;MNDDQIKTIEQVREFLTGTSSVKFSPCSKEGCYKWIEGILIRFGYRSRTKTEKGLLLDFMEKVSGYSCIQIKRLVKKYLKTGRIKRRQRAPKGFTRRYTQEDIRLLARTDEIHGDLSGPAIKKICERAWRVFQDAGYERLAGISVSHLYNLRRSGTYRNIRAHFDKTRPKASKIGERRKPNPQ
;
A
#
# COMPACT_ATOMS: atom_id res chain seq x y z
N MET A 1 -22.60 -13.79 3.78
CA MET A 1 -23.36 -12.59 3.41
C MET A 1 -24.82 -13.01 3.48
N ASN A 2 -25.65 -12.34 4.27
CA ASN A 2 -27.05 -12.73 4.46
C ASN A 2 -27.93 -11.91 3.54
N ASP A 3 -28.43 -12.53 2.48
CA ASP A 3 -29.30 -11.92 1.47
C ASP A 3 -30.57 -12.76 1.23
N ASP A 4 -30.93 -13.61 2.19
CA ASP A 4 -32.03 -14.58 2.11
C ASP A 4 -33.41 -13.92 1.89
N GLN A 5 -33.54 -12.64 2.26
CA GLN A 5 -34.76 -11.85 2.10
C GLN A 5 -34.90 -11.21 0.71
N ILE A 6 -33.84 -11.19 -0.11
CA ILE A 6 -33.85 -10.56 -1.45
C ILE A 6 -33.81 -11.65 -2.51
N LYS A 7 -35.00 -12.00 -3.01
CA LYS A 7 -35.24 -13.03 -4.03
C LYS A 7 -35.82 -12.47 -5.33
N THR A 8 -36.50 -11.31 -5.28
CA THR A 8 -37.13 -10.68 -6.45
C THR A 8 -36.50 -9.33 -6.80
N ILE A 9 -36.74 -8.84 -8.01
CA ILE A 9 -36.14 -7.60 -8.51
C ILE A 9 -36.79 -6.39 -7.83
N GLU A 10 -38.07 -6.52 -7.47
CA GLU A 10 -38.83 -5.55 -6.68
C GLU A 10 -38.18 -5.38 -5.31
N GLN A 11 -37.79 -6.46 -4.64
CA GLN A 11 -37.06 -6.41 -3.37
C GLN A 11 -35.67 -5.75 -3.52
N VAL A 12 -34.99 -5.96 -4.65
CA VAL A 12 -33.74 -5.25 -4.95
C VAL A 12 -34.01 -3.75 -5.08
N ARG A 13 -35.10 -3.35 -5.73
CA ARG A 13 -35.50 -1.94 -5.86
C ARG A 13 -35.83 -1.33 -4.51
N GLU A 14 -36.65 -2.00 -3.69
CA GLU A 14 -37.02 -1.56 -2.34
C GLU A 14 -35.79 -1.42 -1.43
N PHE A 15 -34.83 -2.33 -1.57
CA PHE A 15 -33.57 -2.22 -0.85
C PHE A 15 -32.77 -0.98 -1.28
N LEU A 16 -32.66 -0.72 -2.59
CA LEU A 16 -31.94 0.43 -3.11
C LEU A 16 -32.61 1.77 -2.76
N THR A 17 -33.94 1.80 -2.62
CA THR A 17 -34.69 2.97 -2.14
C THR A 17 -34.62 3.15 -0.62
N GLY A 18 -34.00 2.23 0.11
CA GLY A 18 -33.84 2.30 1.56
C GLY A 18 -35.07 1.87 2.36
N THR A 19 -36.04 1.21 1.73
CA THR A 19 -37.31 0.80 2.33
C THR A 19 -37.18 -0.52 3.10
N SER A 20 -36.11 -1.29 2.87
CA SER A 20 -35.88 -2.60 3.48
C SER A 20 -34.73 -2.59 4.51
N SER A 21 -34.96 -3.15 5.69
CA SER A 21 -33.99 -3.22 6.80
C SER A 21 -33.11 -4.48 6.76
N VAL A 22 -32.40 -4.69 5.65
CA VAL A 22 -31.50 -5.86 5.51
C VAL A 22 -30.14 -5.59 6.14
N LYS A 23 -29.74 -6.42 7.10
CA LYS A 23 -28.40 -6.39 7.71
C LYS A 23 -27.43 -7.25 6.91
N PHE A 24 -26.52 -6.62 6.17
CA PHE A 24 -25.44 -7.33 5.49
C PHE A 24 -24.25 -7.53 6.42
N SER A 25 -23.81 -8.77 6.56
CA SER A 25 -22.55 -9.08 7.26
C SER A 25 -21.35 -8.81 6.34
N PRO A 26 -20.26 -8.23 6.87
CA PRO A 26 -19.02 -8.07 6.12
C PRO A 26 -18.54 -9.44 5.62
N CYS A 27 -18.08 -9.47 4.38
CA CYS A 27 -17.72 -10.70 3.69
C CYS A 27 -16.24 -10.67 3.29
N SER A 28 -15.56 -11.81 3.36
CA SER A 28 -14.20 -11.93 2.84
C SER A 28 -14.20 -11.67 1.33
N LYS A 29 -13.06 -11.26 0.75
CA LYS A 29 -12.96 -11.01 -0.70
C LYS A 29 -13.40 -12.22 -1.55
N GLU A 30 -13.17 -13.44 -1.06
CA GLU A 30 -13.64 -14.66 -1.73
C GLU A 30 -15.13 -14.87 -1.56
N GLY A 31 -15.66 -14.62 -0.37
CA GLY A 31 -17.09 -14.67 -0.14
C GLY A 31 -17.86 -13.65 -0.98
N CYS A 32 -17.33 -12.43 -1.18
CA CYS A 32 -17.94 -11.45 -2.10
C CYS A 32 -18.01 -11.98 -3.54
N TYR A 33 -16.98 -12.67 -4.02
CA TYR A 33 -16.96 -13.23 -5.39
C TYR A 33 -18.01 -14.33 -5.55
N LYS A 34 -18.08 -15.25 -4.57
CA LYS A 34 -19.11 -16.31 -4.56
C LYS A 34 -20.51 -15.74 -4.43
N TRP A 35 -20.70 -14.71 -3.62
CA TRP A 35 -21.98 -14.05 -3.45
C TRP A 35 -22.44 -13.35 -4.73
N ILE A 36 -21.57 -12.59 -5.40
CA ILE A 36 -21.87 -11.96 -6.70
C ILE A 36 -22.25 -13.03 -7.73
N GLU A 37 -21.49 -14.12 -7.81
CA GLU A 37 -21.83 -15.26 -8.68
C GLU A 37 -23.21 -15.84 -8.36
N GLY A 38 -23.53 -16.02 -7.07
CA GLY A 38 -24.83 -16.48 -6.59
C GLY A 38 -25.98 -15.55 -6.98
N ILE A 39 -25.81 -14.23 -6.89
CA ILE A 39 -26.80 -13.24 -7.34
C ILE A 39 -27.01 -13.33 -8.84
N LEU A 40 -25.95 -13.43 -9.64
CA LEU A 40 -26.05 -13.52 -11.10
C LEU A 40 -26.79 -14.78 -11.56
N ILE A 41 -26.62 -15.89 -10.82
CA ILE A 41 -27.34 -17.15 -11.04
C ILE A 41 -28.80 -17.01 -10.59
N ARG A 42 -29.05 -16.60 -9.32
CA ARG A 42 -30.38 -16.50 -8.71
C ARG A 42 -31.34 -15.66 -9.55
N PHE A 43 -30.87 -14.50 -10.03
CA PHE A 43 -31.70 -13.58 -10.81
C PHE A 43 -31.68 -13.88 -12.32
N GLY A 44 -30.91 -14.87 -12.77
CA GLY A 44 -30.78 -15.20 -14.19
C GLY A 44 -30.29 -14.01 -14.99
N TYR A 45 -29.18 -13.36 -14.58
CA TYR A 45 -28.74 -12.06 -15.10
C TYR A 45 -28.69 -11.97 -16.63
N ARG A 46 -28.41 -13.08 -17.34
CA ARG A 46 -28.33 -13.11 -18.80
C ARG A 46 -29.66 -12.75 -19.49
N SER A 47 -30.78 -13.27 -18.99
CA SER A 47 -32.12 -13.10 -19.58
C SER A 47 -32.83 -11.82 -19.14
N ARG A 48 -32.22 -11.02 -18.26
CA ARG A 48 -32.82 -9.80 -17.71
C ARG A 48 -32.76 -8.61 -18.67
N THR A 49 -33.71 -7.70 -18.52
CA THR A 49 -33.79 -6.46 -19.29
C THR A 49 -32.66 -5.49 -18.89
N LYS A 50 -32.43 -4.45 -19.69
CA LYS A 50 -31.37 -3.48 -19.44
C LYS A 50 -31.56 -2.74 -18.10
N THR A 51 -32.81 -2.43 -17.75
CA THR A 51 -33.17 -1.74 -16.50
C THR A 51 -32.93 -2.62 -15.28
N GLU A 52 -33.40 -3.87 -15.33
CA GLU A 52 -33.17 -4.87 -14.27
C GLU A 52 -31.68 -5.16 -14.07
N LYS A 53 -30.91 -5.25 -15.16
CA LYS A 53 -29.45 -5.40 -15.10
C LYS A 53 -28.79 -4.23 -14.38
N GLY A 54 -29.29 -3.00 -14.57
CA GLY A 54 -28.82 -1.81 -13.86
C GLY A 54 -29.04 -1.93 -12.35
N LEU A 55 -30.27 -2.26 -11.93
CA LEU A 55 -30.61 -2.45 -10.51
C LEU A 55 -29.71 -3.50 -9.84
N LEU A 56 -29.45 -4.62 -10.51
CA LEU A 56 -28.56 -5.65 -9.97
C LEU A 56 -27.11 -5.18 -9.86
N LEU A 57 -26.62 -4.34 -10.78
CA LEU A 57 -25.28 -3.76 -10.68
C LEU A 57 -25.16 -2.84 -9.46
N ASP A 58 -26.13 -1.95 -9.27
CA ASP A 58 -26.17 -1.01 -8.15
C ASP A 58 -26.28 -1.74 -6.81
N PHE A 59 -27.09 -2.80 -6.78
CA PHE A 59 -27.20 -3.69 -5.62
C PHE A 59 -25.87 -4.35 -5.27
N MET A 60 -25.20 -4.97 -6.26
CA MET A 60 -23.91 -5.62 -6.04
C MET A 60 -22.83 -4.61 -5.60
N GLU A 61 -22.84 -3.40 -6.14
CA GLU A 61 -21.93 -2.32 -5.73
C GLU A 61 -22.17 -1.90 -4.27
N LYS A 62 -23.44 -1.63 -3.91
CA LYS A 62 -23.82 -1.18 -2.56
C LYS A 62 -23.47 -2.22 -1.49
N VAL A 63 -23.70 -3.49 -1.79
CA VAL A 63 -23.56 -4.58 -0.82
C VAL A 63 -22.11 -5.09 -0.74
N SER A 64 -21.42 -5.25 -1.86
CA SER A 64 -20.04 -5.77 -1.86
C SER A 64 -18.96 -4.73 -1.57
N GLY A 65 -19.27 -3.44 -1.72
CA GLY A 65 -18.31 -2.34 -1.58
C GLY A 65 -17.29 -2.26 -2.74
N TYR A 66 -17.45 -3.05 -3.79
CA TYR A 66 -16.66 -2.89 -5.01
C TYR A 66 -17.20 -1.77 -5.88
N SER A 67 -16.31 -1.04 -6.54
CA SER A 67 -16.72 -0.03 -7.51
C SER A 67 -17.50 -0.62 -8.67
N CYS A 68 -18.39 0.18 -9.27
CA CYS A 68 -19.14 -0.14 -10.48
C CYS A 68 -18.26 -0.79 -11.57
N ILE A 69 -17.04 -0.28 -11.77
CA ILE A 69 -16.08 -0.78 -12.77
C ILE A 69 -15.69 -2.23 -12.46
N GLN A 70 -15.41 -2.53 -11.19
CA GLN A 70 -15.02 -3.88 -10.78
C GLN A 70 -16.20 -4.85 -10.92
N ILE A 71 -17.42 -4.45 -10.52
CA ILE A 71 -18.63 -5.26 -10.72
C ILE A 71 -18.84 -5.57 -12.20
N LYS A 72 -18.78 -4.56 -13.09
CA LYS A 72 -18.90 -4.77 -14.55
C LYS A 72 -17.86 -5.76 -15.09
N ARG A 73 -16.62 -5.72 -14.60
CA ARG A 73 -15.57 -6.69 -14.97
C ARG A 73 -15.92 -8.12 -14.53
N LEU A 74 -16.44 -8.29 -13.31
CA LEU A 74 -16.86 -9.58 -12.78
C LEU A 74 -18.06 -10.15 -13.55
N VAL A 75 -19.06 -9.31 -13.84
CA VAL A 75 -20.21 -9.67 -14.67
C VAL A 75 -19.79 -10.07 -16.08
N LYS A 76 -18.89 -9.31 -16.72
CA LYS A 76 -18.35 -9.67 -18.05
C LYS A 76 -17.65 -11.03 -18.02
N LYS A 77 -16.89 -11.32 -16.96
CA LYS A 77 -16.23 -12.62 -16.77
C LYS A 77 -17.25 -13.75 -16.60
N TYR A 78 -18.30 -13.53 -15.81
CA TYR A 78 -19.41 -14.47 -15.65
C TYR A 78 -20.11 -14.74 -16.97
N LEU A 79 -20.48 -13.70 -17.73
CA LEU A 79 -21.13 -13.86 -19.04
C LEU A 79 -20.28 -14.67 -20.04
N LYS A 80 -18.94 -14.59 -19.94
CA LYS A 80 -18.03 -15.34 -20.81
C LYS A 80 -17.82 -16.79 -20.36
N THR A 81 -17.74 -17.05 -19.05
CA THR A 81 -17.24 -18.34 -18.51
C THR A 81 -18.24 -19.09 -17.65
N GLY A 82 -19.39 -18.49 -17.35
CA GLY A 82 -20.39 -18.98 -16.41
C GLY A 82 -19.95 -18.97 -14.95
N ARG A 83 -18.69 -18.57 -14.64
CA ARG A 83 -18.16 -18.60 -13.28
C ARG A 83 -17.24 -17.43 -12.91
N ILE A 84 -17.22 -17.06 -11.63
CA ILE A 84 -16.36 -16.01 -11.10
C ILE A 84 -15.39 -16.59 -10.07
N LYS A 85 -14.18 -16.96 -10.51
CA LYS A 85 -13.08 -17.32 -9.60
C LYS A 85 -12.20 -16.13 -9.27
N ARG A 86 -11.95 -15.88 -7.98
CA ARG A 86 -10.93 -14.93 -7.51
C ARG A 86 -9.55 -15.52 -7.80
N ARG A 87 -8.66 -14.72 -8.39
CA ARG A 87 -7.23 -15.05 -8.50
C ARG A 87 -6.47 -14.15 -7.54
N GLN A 88 -5.96 -14.70 -6.44
CA GLN A 88 -5.07 -13.97 -5.56
C GLN A 88 -3.75 -13.76 -6.30
N ARG A 89 -3.43 -12.51 -6.61
CA ARG A 89 -2.09 -12.12 -7.08
C ARG A 89 -1.35 -11.58 -5.87
N ALA A 90 -0.40 -12.35 -5.34
CA ALA A 90 0.62 -11.75 -4.49
C ALA A 90 1.42 -10.80 -5.38
N PRO A 91 1.54 -9.50 -5.05
CA PRO A 91 2.46 -8.65 -5.76
C PRO A 91 3.87 -9.15 -5.40
N LYS A 92 4.50 -9.92 -6.29
CA LYS A 92 5.96 -9.93 -6.32
C LYS A 92 6.34 -8.50 -6.68
N GLY A 93 6.74 -7.71 -5.68
CA GLY A 93 7.21 -6.35 -5.91
C GLY A 93 8.43 -6.35 -6.84
N PHE A 94 8.85 -5.16 -7.27
CA PHE A 94 10.10 -5.04 -8.02
C PHE A 94 11.29 -5.51 -7.17
N THR A 95 12.18 -6.31 -7.77
CA THR A 95 13.42 -6.74 -7.12
C THR A 95 14.31 -5.52 -6.87
N ARG A 96 14.78 -5.35 -5.63
CA ARG A 96 15.66 -4.24 -5.27
C ARG A 96 17.08 -4.51 -5.77
N ARG A 97 17.66 -3.57 -6.52
CA ARG A 97 19.04 -3.64 -6.99
C ARG A 97 20.05 -3.36 -5.88
N TYR A 98 19.78 -2.36 -5.04
CA TYR A 98 20.64 -1.99 -3.92
C TYR A 98 20.11 -2.62 -2.64
N THR A 99 20.95 -3.40 -1.98
CA THR A 99 20.62 -4.14 -0.77
C THR A 99 20.81 -3.25 0.46
N GLN A 100 20.45 -3.76 1.65
CA GLN A 100 20.74 -3.03 2.88
C GLN A 100 22.25 -2.92 3.11
N GLU A 101 23.03 -3.92 2.74
CA GLU A 101 24.49 -3.93 2.86
C GLU A 101 25.13 -2.79 2.07
N ASP A 102 24.65 -2.58 0.84
CA ASP A 102 25.11 -1.47 -0.01
C ASP A 102 24.84 -0.11 0.67
N ILE A 103 23.68 0.04 1.31
CA ILE A 103 23.33 1.26 2.04
C ILE A 103 24.25 1.47 3.26
N ARG A 104 24.58 0.39 3.99
CA ARG A 104 25.52 0.49 5.13
C ARG A 104 26.93 0.82 4.67
N LEU A 105 27.38 0.22 3.57
CA LEU A 105 28.67 0.50 2.97
C LEU A 105 28.76 1.96 2.50
N LEU A 106 27.71 2.46 1.84
CA LEU A 106 27.61 3.86 1.44
C LEU A 106 27.70 4.80 2.65
N ALA A 107 26.96 4.53 3.73
CA ALA A 107 27.01 5.33 4.94
C ALA A 107 28.41 5.39 5.56
N ARG A 108 29.12 4.25 5.65
CA ARG A 108 30.51 4.22 6.14
C ARG A 108 31.47 4.98 5.23
N THR A 109 31.27 4.89 3.92
CA THR A 109 32.07 5.63 2.93
C THR A 109 31.87 7.14 3.12
N ASP A 110 30.61 7.58 3.27
CA ASP A 110 30.28 8.97 3.52
C ASP A 110 30.87 9.49 4.83
N GLU A 111 30.91 8.66 5.88
CA GLU A 111 31.55 8.97 7.16
C GLU A 111 33.06 9.18 7.04
N ILE A 112 33.77 8.25 6.39
CA ILE A 112 35.23 8.32 6.19
C ILE A 112 35.62 9.56 5.38
N HIS A 113 34.78 9.96 4.43
CA HIS A 113 35.09 11.05 3.50
C HIS A 113 34.44 12.40 3.85
N GLY A 114 33.72 12.51 4.98
CA GLY A 114 33.15 13.78 5.44
C GLY A 114 31.95 14.28 4.62
N ASP A 115 31.01 13.38 4.30
CA ASP A 115 29.72 13.69 3.63
C ASP A 115 29.85 14.47 2.30
N LEU A 116 30.74 14.02 1.41
CA LEU A 116 30.94 14.63 0.11
C LEU A 116 29.67 14.65 -0.77
N SER A 117 29.72 15.44 -1.83
CA SER A 117 28.65 15.49 -2.83
C SER A 117 28.42 14.12 -3.50
N GLY A 118 27.20 13.87 -3.97
CA GLY A 118 26.84 12.61 -4.62
C GLY A 118 27.74 12.24 -5.81
N PRO A 119 28.16 13.18 -6.68
CA PRO A 119 29.12 12.90 -7.74
C PRO A 119 30.51 12.46 -7.23
N ALA A 120 31.01 13.09 -6.16
CA ALA A 120 32.31 12.76 -5.59
C ALA A 120 32.32 11.35 -4.97
N ILE A 121 31.29 11.01 -4.20
CA ILE A 121 31.16 9.67 -3.60
C ILE A 121 30.95 8.60 -4.65
N LYS A 122 30.19 8.90 -5.71
CA LYS A 122 30.09 8.01 -6.85
C LYS A 122 31.47 7.69 -7.44
N LYS A 123 32.35 8.68 -7.59
CA LYS A 123 33.73 8.45 -8.07
C LYS A 123 34.57 7.63 -7.11
N ILE A 124 34.39 7.81 -5.80
CA ILE A 124 35.03 6.97 -4.80
C ILE A 124 34.56 5.52 -4.92
N CYS A 125 33.25 5.27 -5.02
CA CYS A 125 32.71 3.92 -5.21
C CYS A 125 33.19 3.29 -6.54
N GLU A 126 33.24 4.07 -7.63
CA GLU A 126 33.78 3.61 -8.92
C GLU A 126 35.25 3.19 -8.81
N ARG A 127 36.09 3.96 -8.08
CA ARG A 127 37.50 3.64 -7.87
C ARG A 127 37.70 2.45 -6.92
N ALA A 128 36.93 2.39 -5.84
CA ALA A 128 36.94 1.26 -4.90
C ALA A 128 36.73 -0.07 -5.62
N TRP A 129 35.77 -0.11 -6.57
CA TRP A 129 35.56 -1.30 -7.39
C TRP A 129 36.62 -1.49 -8.47
N ARG A 130 36.86 -0.49 -9.33
CA ARG A 130 37.65 -0.69 -10.56
C ARG A 130 39.17 -0.71 -10.34
N VAL A 131 39.66 0.02 -9.33
CA VAL A 131 41.10 0.15 -9.05
C VAL A 131 41.50 -0.76 -7.91
N PHE A 132 40.73 -0.73 -6.82
CA PHE A 132 41.04 -1.49 -5.61
C PHE A 132 40.37 -2.88 -5.56
N GLN A 133 39.55 -3.21 -6.56
CA GLN A 133 38.88 -4.52 -6.70
C GLN A 133 38.03 -4.93 -5.48
N ASP A 134 37.50 -3.95 -4.74
CA ASP A 134 36.64 -4.21 -3.59
C ASP A 134 35.22 -4.59 -4.08
N ALA A 135 34.92 -5.88 -4.01
CA ALA A 135 33.65 -6.47 -4.44
C ALA A 135 32.42 -5.87 -3.72
N GLY A 136 32.58 -5.31 -2.52
CA GLY A 136 31.49 -4.63 -1.83
C GLY A 136 30.94 -3.44 -2.61
N TYR A 137 31.78 -2.78 -3.43
CA TYR A 137 31.40 -1.59 -4.18
C TYR A 137 30.86 -1.87 -5.59
N GLU A 138 30.82 -3.12 -6.06
CA GLU A 138 30.41 -3.45 -7.43
C GLU A 138 29.05 -2.84 -7.80
N ARG A 139 28.04 -3.00 -6.93
CA ARG A 139 26.71 -2.44 -7.16
C ARG A 139 26.71 -0.91 -7.05
N LEU A 140 27.41 -0.36 -6.06
CA LEU A 140 27.51 1.09 -5.82
C LEU A 140 28.27 1.82 -6.92
N ALA A 141 29.24 1.19 -7.59
CA ALA A 141 29.96 1.76 -8.72
C ALA A 141 29.03 2.09 -9.91
N GLY A 142 27.92 1.36 -10.05
CA GLY A 142 26.90 1.59 -11.08
C GLY A 142 25.81 2.59 -10.69
N ILE A 143 25.87 3.22 -9.51
CA ILE A 143 24.79 4.06 -9.01
C ILE A 143 24.65 5.37 -9.76
N SER A 144 23.40 5.81 -9.97
CA SER A 144 23.15 7.17 -10.44
C SER A 144 23.20 8.15 -9.26
N VAL A 145 23.63 9.39 -9.51
CA VAL A 145 23.72 10.43 -8.46
C VAL A 145 22.35 10.65 -7.80
N SER A 146 21.27 10.67 -8.59
CA SER A 146 19.91 10.79 -8.06
C SER A 146 19.53 9.62 -7.14
N HIS A 147 19.90 8.39 -7.50
CA HIS A 147 19.60 7.23 -6.67
C HIS A 147 20.47 7.18 -5.41
N LEU A 148 21.71 7.67 -5.46
CA LEU A 148 22.56 7.84 -4.29
C LEU A 148 21.88 8.73 -3.23
N TYR A 149 21.31 9.87 -3.63
CA TYR A 149 20.52 10.70 -2.71
C TYR A 149 19.24 10.02 -2.21
N ASN A 150 18.63 9.13 -2.99
CA ASN A 150 17.53 8.30 -2.49
C ASN A 150 18.01 7.32 -1.40
N LEU A 151 19.18 6.71 -1.56
CA LEU A 151 19.77 5.85 -0.53
C LEU A 151 20.11 6.66 0.73
N ARG A 152 20.67 7.87 0.61
CA ARG A 152 20.93 8.77 1.76
C ARG A 152 19.67 9.18 2.52
N ARG A 153 18.53 9.29 1.83
CA ARG A 153 17.22 9.57 2.45
C ARG A 153 16.56 8.36 3.10
N SER A 154 17.05 7.15 2.84
CA SER A 154 16.49 5.92 3.40
C SER A 154 16.66 5.87 4.92
N GLY A 155 15.71 5.22 5.60
CA GLY A 155 15.79 5.01 7.05
C GLY A 155 17.02 4.20 7.46
N THR A 156 17.43 3.21 6.68
CA THR A 156 18.65 2.42 6.96
C THR A 156 19.91 3.27 6.93
N TYR A 157 20.03 4.19 5.97
CA TYR A 157 21.16 5.13 5.94
C TYR A 157 21.11 6.11 7.10
N ARG A 158 19.95 6.73 7.33
CA ARG A 158 19.77 7.72 8.40
C ARG A 158 20.02 7.12 9.78
N ASN A 159 19.62 5.88 10.04
CA ASN A 159 19.86 5.24 11.33
C ASN A 159 21.37 5.03 11.60
N ILE A 160 22.20 4.91 10.56
CA ILE A 160 23.65 4.79 10.68
C ILE A 160 24.30 6.17 10.82
N ARG A 161 23.85 7.14 10.02
CA ARG A 161 24.42 8.50 9.99
C ARG A 161 23.78 9.48 10.97
N ALA A 162 22.80 9.06 11.77
CA ALA A 162 22.16 9.92 12.75
C ALA A 162 23.17 10.27 13.84
N HIS A 163 23.62 11.51 13.84
CA HIS A 163 24.40 12.06 14.93
C HIS A 163 23.44 12.50 16.04
N PHE A 164 23.43 11.74 17.14
CA PHE A 164 22.71 12.13 18.35
C PHE A 164 23.69 12.87 19.26
N ASP A 165 23.61 14.20 19.28
CA ASP A 165 24.28 14.94 20.34
C ASP A 165 23.51 14.73 21.64
N LYS A 166 24.23 14.51 22.74
CA LYS A 166 23.59 14.37 24.04
C LYS A 166 22.93 15.70 24.37
N THR A 167 21.68 15.64 24.81
CA THR A 167 21.01 16.82 25.35
C THR A 167 21.82 17.33 26.54
N ARG A 168 22.30 18.58 26.46
CA ARG A 168 23.00 19.20 27.57
C ARG A 168 21.99 19.40 28.71
N PRO A 169 22.21 18.83 29.90
CA PRO A 169 21.31 19.02 31.01
C PRO A 169 21.33 20.50 31.42
N LYS A 170 20.16 21.14 31.43
CA LYS A 170 20.00 22.48 32.00
C LYS A 170 19.47 22.32 33.42
N ALA A 171 20.14 22.93 34.40
CA ALA A 171 19.64 22.97 35.77
C ALA A 171 18.23 23.59 35.79
N SER A 172 17.26 22.82 36.24
CA SER A 172 15.87 23.26 36.36
C SER A 172 15.68 24.00 37.68
N LYS A 173 15.02 25.16 37.66
CA LYS A 173 14.58 25.90 38.85
C LYS A 173 13.23 25.42 39.39
N ILE A 174 12.67 24.36 38.80
CA ILE A 174 11.42 23.76 39.24
C ILE A 174 11.65 23.19 40.64
N GLY A 175 10.88 23.68 41.63
CA GLY A 175 11.06 23.35 43.05
C GLY A 175 11.86 24.36 43.88
N GLU A 176 12.40 25.43 43.26
CA GLU A 176 12.97 26.54 44.03
C GLU A 176 11.86 27.33 44.74
N ARG A 177 11.80 27.25 46.07
CA ARG A 177 10.89 28.04 46.89
C ARG A 177 11.33 29.51 46.88
N ARG A 178 10.63 30.35 46.12
CA ARG A 178 10.85 31.81 46.10
C ARG A 178 9.70 32.52 46.80
N LYS A 179 10.01 33.59 47.54
CA LYS A 179 8.96 34.43 48.13
C LYS A 179 8.14 35.09 47.01
N PRO A 180 6.79 35.10 47.10
CA PRO A 180 5.96 35.81 46.13
C PRO A 180 6.28 37.30 46.16
N ASN A 181 6.38 37.92 44.98
CA ASN A 181 6.67 39.35 44.85
C ASN A 181 5.35 40.13 44.86
N PRO A 182 5.05 40.95 45.88
CA PRO A 182 3.85 41.76 45.89
C PRO A 182 4.01 42.93 44.91
N GLN A 183 3.08 43.04 43.96
CA GLN A 183 2.79 44.28 43.23
C GLN A 183 1.51 44.87 43.80
#